data_AF-D0INB2-F1
#
_entry.id   AF-D0INB2-F1
#
_cell.length_a   1.000
_cell.length_b   1.000
_cell.length_c   1.000
_cell.angle_alpha   90.00
_cell.angle_beta   90.00
_cell.angle_gamma   90.00
#
_symmetry.space_group_name_H-M   'P 1'
#
loop_
_entity.id
_entity.type
_entity.pdbx_description
1 polymer ?
#
loop_
_entity_poly.entity_id
_entity_poly.type
_entity_poly.pdbx_seq_one_letter_code
_entity_poly.pdbx_strand_id
1 'polypeptide(L)' 'MQEGSLSLMQMAKISSALYEYQVNKKLFYVSILTSPTTGGVTASFGMLG' A
#
# COMPACT_ATOMS: atom_id res chain seq x y z
N MET A 1 -10.58 2.91 -12.66
CA MET A 1 -11.27 1.64 -12.97
C MET A 1 -10.97 1.14 -14.37
N GLN A 2 -10.55 2.00 -15.32
CA GLN A 2 -10.20 1.61 -16.69
C GLN A 2 -9.14 0.49 -16.75
N GLU A 3 -8.22 0.45 -15.78
CA GLU A 3 -7.20 -0.59 -15.68
C GLU A 3 -7.71 -1.92 -15.09
N GLY A 4 -8.96 -1.98 -14.63
CA GLY A 4 -9.60 -3.21 -14.17
C GLY A 4 -8.81 -3.96 -13.09
N SER A 5 -8.65 -5.27 -13.27
CA SER A 5 -7.93 -6.16 -12.34
C SER A 5 -6.45 -5.81 -12.17
N LEU A 6 -5.81 -5.16 -13.14
CA LEU A 6 -4.42 -4.73 -13.00
C LEU A 6 -4.27 -3.70 -11.87
N SER A 7 -5.24 -2.79 -11.71
CA SER A 7 -5.25 -1.83 -10.61
C SER A 7 -5.39 -2.50 -9.23
N LEU A 8 -6.10 -3.63 -9.16
CA LEU A 8 -6.20 -4.43 -7.94
C LEU A 8 -4.87 -5.10 -7.60
N MET A 9 -4.16 -5.64 -8.59
CA MET A 9 -2.87 -6.31 -8.38
C MET A 9 -1.78 -5.36 -7.87
N GLN A 10 -1.88 -4.06 -8.15
CA GLN A 10 -0.95 -3.07 -7.58
C GLN A 10 -1.02 -3.01 -6.05
N MET A 11 -2.19 -3.25 -5.45
CA MET A 11 -2.33 -3.32 -3.99
C MET A 11 -1.47 -4.45 -3.43
N ALA A 12 -1.60 -5.67 -3.97
CA ALA A 12 -0.83 -6.82 -3.53
C ALA A 12 0.68 -6.59 -3.72
N LYS A 13 1.09 -6.01 -4.85
CA LYS A 13 2.48 -5.71 -5.16
C LYS A 13 3.11 -4.72 -4.17
N ILE A 14 2.42 -3.64 -3.84
CA ILE A 14 2.97 -2.63 -2.94
C ILE A 14 2.97 -3.14 -1.50
N SER A 15 1.92 -3.86 -1.08
CA SER A 15 1.87 -4.47 0.26
C SER A 15 3.00 -5.48 0.49
N SER A 16 3.33 -6.32 -0.50
CA SER A 16 4.44 -7.26 -0.37
C SER A 16 5.80 -6.56 -0.31
N ALA A 17 6.01 -5.52 -1.12
CA ALA A 17 7.22 -4.72 -1.06
C ALA A 17 7.38 -4.00 0.29
N LEU A 18 6.28 -3.51 0.87
CA LEU A 18 6.27 -2.90 2.20
C LEU A 18 6.64 -3.91 3.29
N TYR A 19 6.09 -5.12 3.22
CA TYR A 19 6.43 -6.20 4.15
C TYR A 19 7.92 -6.55 4.09
N GLU A 20 8.48 -6.75 2.90
CA GLU A 20 9.92 -7.00 2.73
C GLU A 20 10.78 -5.84 3.24
N TYR A 21 10.32 -4.59 3.07
CA TYR A 21 10.99 -3.42 3.61
C TYR A 21 11.01 -3.42 5.15
N GLN A 22 9.88 -3.73 5.80
CA GLN A 22 9.79 -3.84 7.26
C GLN A 22 10.62 -5.00 7.81
N VAL A 23 10.56 -6.18 7.19
CA VAL A 23 11.25 -7.38 7.68
C VAL A 23 12.76 -7.30 7.47
N ASN A 24 13.21 -6.99 6.24
CA ASN A 24 14.62 -7.07 5.89
C ASN A 24 15.38 -5.78 6.21
N LYS A 25 14.79 -4.61 5.92
CA LYS A 25 15.46 -3.33 6.13
C LYS A 25 15.18 -2.76 7.51
N LYS A 26 14.06 -3.12 8.16
CA LYS A 26 13.66 -2.65 9.50
C LYS A 26 13.69 -1.13 9.63
N LEU A 27 13.40 -0.46 8.53
CA LEU A 27 13.41 0.99 8.45
C LEU A 27 12.02 1.52 8.75
N PHE A 28 11.98 2.72 9.32
CA PHE A 28 10.73 3.38 9.67
C PHE A 28 9.92 3.70 8.42
N TYR A 29 8.63 3.40 8.48
CA TYR A 29 7.65 3.75 7.47
C TYR A 29 6.47 4.41 8.17
N VAL A 30 6.02 5.54 7.64
CA VAL A 30 4.83 6.26 8.12
C VAL A 30 3.99 6.62 6.92
N SER A 31 2.73 6.19 6.94
CA SER A 31 1.72 6.65 5.99
C SER A 31 1.07 7.93 6.52
N ILE A 32 1.02 8.97 5.67
CA ILE A 32 0.29 10.20 5.95
C ILE A 32 -0.94 10.21 5.05
N LEU A 33 -2.10 9.96 5.64
CA LEU A 33 -3.37 9.93 4.92
C LEU A 33 -3.99 11.32 4.88
N THR A 34 -4.09 11.89 3.69
CA THR A 34 -4.76 13.18 3.46
C THR A 34 -6.15 12.97 2.89
N SER A 35 -7.06 13.93 3.11
CA SER A 35 -8.43 13.82 2.61
C SER A 35 -8.50 14.22 1.12
N PRO A 36 -9.13 13.42 0.24
CA PRO A 36 -9.69 12.09 0.48
C PRO A 36 -8.70 10.96 0.12
N THR A 37 -8.43 10.04 1.06
CA THR A 37 -7.78 8.75 0.78
C THR A 37 -8.78 7.63 1.08
N THR A 38 -9.24 6.95 0.04
CA THR A 38 -10.31 5.94 0.13
C THR A 38 -10.00 4.69 -0.70
N GLY A 39 -10.71 3.60 -0.42
CA GLY A 39 -10.68 2.39 -1.25
C GLY A 39 -9.36 1.63 -1.17
N GLY A 40 -8.81 1.25 -2.33
CA GLY A 40 -7.67 0.33 -2.42
C GLY A 40 -6.38 0.87 -1.77
N VAL A 41 -6.17 2.18 -1.78
CA VAL A 41 -5.00 2.79 -1.12
C VAL A 41 -5.09 2.67 0.40
N THR A 42 -6.27 2.96 0.97
CA THR A 42 -6.51 2.81 2.41
C THR A 42 -6.43 1.34 2.84
N ALA A 43 -6.96 0.42 2.04
CA ALA A 43 -6.95 -1.02 2.33
C ALA A 43 -5.61 -1.73 2.06
N SER A 44 -4.59 -1.00 1.61
CA SER A 44 -3.25 -1.52 1.36
C SER A 44 -2.23 -0.72 2.16
N PHE A 45 -1.19 -0.19 1.51
CA PHE A 45 -0.06 0.46 2.17
C PHE A 45 -0.46 1.67 3.03
N GLY A 46 -1.60 2.30 2.77
CA GLY A 46 -2.10 3.41 3.57
C GLY A 46 -2.32 3.08 5.05
N MET A 47 -2.62 1.82 5.39
CA MET A 47 -2.87 1.36 6.77
C MET A 47 -1.93 0.24 7.24
N LEU A 48 -0.97 -0.19 6.41
CA LEU A 48 -0.02 -1.26 6.73
C LEU A 48 1.29 -0.76 7.36
N GLY A 49 1.32 0.50 7.81
CA GLY A 49 2.50 1.12 8.41
C GLY A 49 2.78 0.70 9.83
#